data_AF-A0A8J5P477-F1
#
_entry.id   AF-A0A8J5P477-F1
#
_cell.length_a   1.000
_cell.length_b   1.000
_cell.length_c   1.000
_cell.angle_alpha   90.00
_cell.angle_beta   90.00
_cell.angle_gamma   90.00
#
_symmetry.space_group_name_H-M   'P 1'
#
loop_
_entity.id
_entity.type
_entity.pdbx_description
1 polymer ?
#
loop_
_entity_poly.entity_id
_entity_poly.type
_entity_poly.pdbx_seq_one_letter_code
_entity_poly.pdbx_strand_id
1 'polypeptide(L)'
;MTPSLKASDKHLPTHKQQLFTTFNMTGTDNPNPGNFANRPKEEVQEIASKGGKASHSGGFASMDADKQREIASEGGKASSGSFEPGSEKAKEAGRKGGLSS
;
A
#
# COMPACT_ATOMS: atom_id res chain seq x y z
N MET A 1 -13.17 65.41 48.47
CA MET A 1 -12.30 65.49 47.27
C MET A 1 -11.60 64.15 47.11
N THR A 2 -11.93 63.41 46.05
CA THR A 2 -11.17 62.24 45.54
C THR A 2 -9.77 62.69 45.11
N PRO A 3 -8.71 61.84 45.23
CA PRO A 3 -8.35 60.82 44.22
C PRO A 3 -7.77 59.54 44.87
N SER A 4 -7.35 58.45 44.23
CA SER A 4 -7.44 57.88 42.88
C SER A 4 -6.99 56.42 43.04
N LEU A 5 -7.56 55.54 42.22
CA LEU A 5 -7.12 54.17 42.02
C LEU A 5 -5.64 54.08 41.67
N LYS A 6 -4.96 53.01 42.13
CA LYS A 6 -4.39 51.96 41.27
C LYS A 6 -4.36 50.64 42.05
N ALA A 7 -5.38 49.82 41.83
CA ALA A 7 -5.36 48.42 42.26
C ALA A 7 -4.35 47.67 41.39
N SER A 8 -3.40 47.04 42.05
CA SER A 8 -2.36 46.19 41.49
C SER A 8 -2.98 45.03 40.71
N ASP A 9 -2.38 44.74 39.55
CA ASP A 9 -2.68 43.60 38.68
C ASP A 9 -2.92 42.31 39.47
N LYS A 10 -4.18 41.88 39.53
CA LYS A 10 -4.51 40.49 39.85
C LYS A 10 -4.35 39.68 38.57
N HIS A 11 -3.12 39.25 38.31
CA HIS A 11 -2.82 38.26 37.30
C HIS A 11 -3.54 36.95 37.66
N LEU A 12 -4.65 36.69 36.97
CA LEU A 12 -5.42 35.45 37.05
C LEU A 12 -4.58 34.34 36.41
N PRO A 13 -4.30 33.20 37.06
CA PRO A 13 -3.57 32.11 36.42
C PRO A 13 -4.47 31.43 35.37
N THR A 14 -4.25 31.74 34.11
CA THR A 14 -4.87 31.17 32.90
C THR A 14 -4.36 29.76 32.57
N HIS A 15 -4.10 28.90 33.56
CA HIS A 15 -3.56 27.56 33.25
C HIS A 15 -3.99 26.45 34.21
N LYS A 16 -5.30 26.34 34.47
CA LYS A 16 -5.88 25.11 35.08
C LYS A 16 -7.10 24.60 34.33
N GLN A 17 -6.96 24.40 33.02
CA GLN A 17 -7.72 23.38 32.29
C GLN A 17 -6.82 22.80 31.20
N GLN A 18 -5.97 21.85 31.58
CA GLN A 18 -5.53 20.80 30.66
C GLN A 18 -5.97 19.49 31.31
N LEU A 19 -7.29 19.28 31.26
CA LEU A 19 -7.91 18.03 31.67
C LEU A 19 -7.60 17.00 30.58
N PHE A 20 -6.92 15.95 31.02
CA PHE A 20 -6.76 14.67 30.35
C PHE A 20 -7.95 14.33 29.46
N THR A 21 -7.80 14.53 28.15
CA THR A 21 -8.77 14.04 27.17
C THR A 21 -7.99 13.40 26.04
N THR A 22 -7.80 12.09 26.20
CA THR A 22 -7.64 11.07 25.16
C THR A 22 -6.65 11.37 24.03
N PHE A 23 -5.43 10.87 24.25
CA PHE A 23 -4.46 10.53 23.21
C PHE A 23 -5.08 9.49 22.26
N ASN A 24 -5.81 9.94 21.23
CA ASN A 24 -6.08 9.17 20.04
C ASN A 24 -5.14 9.64 18.92
N MET A 25 -3.86 9.30 19.07
CA MET A 25 -2.93 9.31 17.93
C MET A 25 -3.25 8.07 17.08
N THR A 26 -4.34 8.12 16.31
CA THR A 26 -4.59 7.10 15.28
C THR A 26 -3.53 7.29 14.20
N GLY A 27 -2.64 6.30 14.12
CA GLY A 27 -1.44 6.38 13.32
C GLY A 27 -1.67 6.71 11.85
N THR A 28 -0.58 7.22 11.29
CA THR A 28 -0.25 7.47 9.88
C THR A 28 -0.70 8.81 9.31
N ASP A 29 0.07 9.86 9.62
CA ASP A 29 0.18 11.12 8.85
C ASP A 29 0.80 10.88 7.46
N ASN A 30 0.39 9.82 6.76
CA ASN A 30 0.80 9.60 5.38
C ASN A 30 -0.30 10.15 4.47
N PRO A 31 -0.07 11.26 3.74
CA PRO A 31 -1.10 11.96 2.98
C PRO A 31 -1.57 11.20 1.74
N ASN A 32 -1.15 9.95 1.52
CA ASN A 32 -1.67 9.12 0.46
C ASN A 32 -3.05 8.54 0.85
N PRO A 33 -4.17 9.10 0.36
CA PRO A 33 -5.52 8.62 0.72
C PRO A 33 -5.79 7.19 0.23
N GLY A 34 -4.96 6.65 -0.67
CA GLY A 34 -5.13 5.32 -1.22
C GLY A 34 -4.51 4.18 -0.39
N ASN A 35 -3.70 4.48 0.62
CA ASN A 35 -3.00 3.46 1.39
C ASN A 35 -3.93 2.66 2.31
N PHE A 36 -3.67 1.36 2.50
CA PHE A 36 -4.44 0.49 3.40
C PHE A 36 -4.46 0.97 4.85
N ALA A 37 -3.42 1.68 5.30
CA ALA A 37 -3.36 2.28 6.63
C ALA A 37 -4.43 3.37 6.86
N ASN A 38 -4.92 3.99 5.77
CA ASN A 38 -5.94 5.05 5.79
C ASN A 38 -7.35 4.52 5.49
N ARG A 39 -7.55 3.19 5.52
CA ARG A 39 -8.85 2.53 5.24
C ARG A 39 -9.46 1.92 6.51
N PRO A 40 -10.80 1.82 6.60
CA PRO A 40 -11.46 1.12 7.71
C PRO A 40 -11.06 -0.36 7.73
N LYS A 41 -10.88 -0.92 8.94
CA LYS A 41 -10.36 -2.29 9.12
C LYS A 41 -11.25 -3.35 8.48
N GLU A 42 -12.56 -3.11 8.50
CA GLU A 42 -13.58 -3.99 7.93
C GLU A 42 -13.41 -4.10 6.41
N GLU A 43 -13.16 -2.97 5.73
CA GLU A 43 -12.91 -2.94 4.27
C GLU A 43 -11.60 -3.67 3.92
N VAL A 44 -10.53 -3.42 4.69
CA VAL A 44 -9.24 -4.10 4.48
C VAL A 44 -9.40 -5.62 4.66
N GLN A 45 -10.15 -6.05 5.68
CA GLN A 45 -10.44 -7.45 5.93
C GLN A 45 -11.26 -8.08 4.80
N GLU A 46 -12.24 -7.37 4.26
CA GLU A 46 -13.03 -7.83 3.12
C GLU A 46 -12.18 -7.98 1.86
N ILE A 47 -11.31 -7.00 1.56
CA ILE A 47 -10.37 -7.04 0.42
C ILE A 47 -9.42 -8.23 0.56
N ALA A 48 -8.83 -8.43 1.74
CA ALA A 48 -7.95 -9.56 2.01
C ALA A 48 -8.68 -10.90 1.88
N SER A 49 -9.91 -10.99 2.39
CA SER A 49 -10.75 -12.19 2.27
C SER A 49 -11.09 -12.51 0.81
N LYS A 50 -11.45 -11.49 0.01
CA LYS A 50 -11.69 -11.64 -1.44
C LYS A 50 -10.44 -12.13 -2.16
N GLY A 51 -9.27 -11.56 -1.87
CA GLY A 51 -7.99 -11.98 -2.43
C GLY A 51 -7.65 -13.44 -2.09
N GLY A 52 -7.77 -13.83 -0.81
CA GLY A 52 -7.49 -15.20 -0.36
C GLY A 52 -8.45 -16.25 -0.94
N LYS A 53 -9.74 -15.90 -1.11
CA LYS A 53 -10.74 -16.77 -1.75
C LYS A 53 -10.43 -17.00 -3.24
N ALA A 54 -9.98 -15.98 -3.96
CA ALA A 54 -9.58 -16.14 -5.36
C ALA A 54 -8.44 -17.16 -5.51
N SER A 55 -7.50 -17.18 -4.56
CA SER A 55 -6.39 -18.14 -4.56
C SER A 55 -6.78 -19.60 -4.25
N HIS A 56 -7.96 -19.87 -3.70
CA HIS A 56 -8.40 -21.24 -3.38
C HIS A 56 -8.86 -22.06 -4.59
N SER A 57 -9.09 -21.43 -5.75
CA SER A 57 -9.62 -22.09 -6.96
C SER A 57 -8.55 -22.72 -7.87
N GLY A 58 -7.30 -22.76 -7.42
CA GLY A 58 -6.15 -23.19 -8.22
C GLY A 58 -5.57 -22.03 -9.02
N GLY A 59 -4.33 -21.65 -8.71
CA GLY A 59 -3.62 -20.60 -9.44
C GLY A 59 -3.09 -21.10 -10.78
N PHE A 60 -2.26 -20.29 -11.43
CA PHE A 60 -1.57 -20.66 -12.67
C PHE A 60 -0.85 -22.02 -12.57
N ALA A 61 -0.19 -22.30 -11.43
CA ALA A 61 0.50 -23.56 -11.17
C ALA A 61 -0.41 -24.79 -11.08
N SER A 62 -1.71 -24.60 -10.83
CA SER A 62 -2.71 -25.67 -10.71
C SER A 62 -3.40 -26.02 -12.04
N MET A 63 -3.11 -25.27 -13.11
CA MET A 63 -3.72 -25.49 -14.44
C MET A 63 -3.01 -26.61 -15.20
N ASP A 64 -3.65 -27.16 -16.25
CA ASP A 64 -3.01 -28.12 -17.15
C ASP A 64 -1.75 -27.53 -17.82
N ALA A 65 -0.70 -28.35 -17.96
CA ALA A 65 0.60 -27.90 -18.46
C ALA A 65 0.53 -27.29 -19.88
N ASP A 66 -0.30 -27.85 -20.76
CA ASP A 66 -0.49 -27.32 -22.12
C ASP A 66 -1.13 -25.93 -22.09
N LYS A 67 -2.11 -25.74 -21.21
CA LYS A 67 -2.79 -24.45 -21.02
C LYS A 67 -1.87 -23.41 -20.39
N GLN A 68 -1.03 -23.82 -19.43
CA GLN A 68 0.02 -22.94 -18.88
C GLN A 68 0.98 -22.47 -19.98
N ARG A 69 1.41 -23.39 -20.86
CA ARG A 69 2.33 -23.08 -21.97
C ARG A 69 1.72 -22.14 -22.98
N GLU A 70 0.44 -22.33 -23.31
CA GLU A 70 -0.29 -21.44 -24.22
C GLU A 70 -0.35 -20.01 -23.66
N ILE A 71 -0.80 -19.84 -22.42
CA ILE A 71 -0.89 -18.53 -21.75
C ILE A 71 0.49 -17.87 -21.65
N ALA A 72 1.53 -18.63 -21.29
CA ALA A 72 2.90 -18.12 -21.24
C ALA A 72 3.38 -17.67 -22.63
N SER A 73 3.03 -18.42 -23.69
CA SER A 73 3.36 -18.05 -25.06
C SER A 73 2.64 -16.77 -25.50
N GLU A 74 1.36 -16.63 -25.19
CA GLU A 74 0.58 -15.41 -25.45
C GLU A 74 1.16 -14.20 -24.72
N GLY A 75 1.48 -14.34 -23.43
CA GLY A 75 2.14 -13.28 -22.66
C GLY A 75 3.49 -12.87 -23.24
N GLY A 76 4.27 -13.85 -23.73
CA GLY A 76 5.53 -13.59 -24.43
C GLY A 76 5.37 -12.88 -25.77
N LYS A 77 4.32 -13.19 -26.54
CA LYS A 77 4.00 -12.51 -27.82
C LYS A 77 3.45 -11.10 -27.63
N ALA A 78 2.63 -10.91 -26.59
CA ALA A 78 2.06 -9.61 -26.25
C ALA A 78 3.10 -8.66 -25.65
N SER A 79 4.13 -9.21 -25.01
CA SER A 79 5.32 -8.43 -24.66
C SER A 79 6.07 -8.07 -25.94
N SER A 80 6.23 -6.77 -26.21
CA SER A 80 7.02 -6.31 -27.36
C SER A 80 8.51 -6.67 -27.25
N GLY A 81 8.94 -7.25 -26.12
CA GLY A 81 10.33 -7.58 -25.84
C GLY A 81 11.22 -6.34 -25.75
N SER A 82 12.24 -6.36 -24.89
CA SER A 82 13.28 -5.32 -24.94
C SER A 82 14.37 -5.63 -25.98
N PHE A 83 14.18 -6.69 -26.77
CA PHE A 83 15.18 -7.22 -27.68
C PHE A 83 14.59 -7.48 -29.05
N GLU A 84 15.35 -7.11 -30.08
CA GLU A 84 15.04 -7.47 -31.46
C GLU A 84 15.04 -9.00 -31.64
N PRO A 85 14.03 -9.58 -32.31
CA PRO A 85 14.01 -10.99 -32.64
C PRO A 85 15.29 -11.44 -33.35
N GLY A 86 15.89 -12.54 -32.89
CA GLY A 86 17.12 -13.08 -33.47
C GLY A 86 18.41 -12.36 -33.07
N SER A 87 18.34 -11.26 -32.30
CA SER A 87 19.53 -10.62 -31.75
C SER A 87 20.29 -11.53 -30.80
N GLU A 88 21.61 -11.38 -30.73
CA GLU A 88 22.44 -12.15 -29.79
C GLU A 88 22.03 -11.93 -28.32
N LYS A 89 21.54 -10.72 -27.98
CA LYS A 89 20.99 -10.43 -26.66
C LYS A 89 19.72 -11.24 -26.36
N ALA A 90 18.81 -11.37 -27.32
CA ALA A 90 17.60 -12.21 -27.16
C ALA A 90 17.96 -13.69 -26.99
N LYS A 91 18.91 -14.19 -27.79
CA LYS A 91 19.40 -15.58 -27.69
C LYS A 91 20.03 -15.86 -26.34
N GLU A 92 20.91 -14.96 -25.87
CA GLU A 92 21.58 -15.12 -24.58
C GLU A 92 20.61 -15.05 -23.40
N ALA A 93 19.64 -14.13 -23.46
CA ALA A 93 18.59 -14.04 -22.44
C ALA A 93 17.73 -15.31 -22.38
N GLY A 94 17.30 -15.83 -23.53
CA GLY A 94 16.55 -17.09 -23.62
C GLY A 94 17.34 -18.29 -23.10
N ARG A 95 18.63 -18.38 -23.47
CA ARG A 95 19.54 -19.42 -22.99
C ARG A 95 19.69 -19.38 -21.47
N LYS A 96 19.95 -18.21 -20.89
CA LYS A 96 20.06 -18.05 -19.42
C LYS A 96 18.75 -18.37 -18.70
N GLY A 97 17.62 -17.97 -19.27
CA GLY A 97 16.29 -18.30 -18.75
C GLY A 97 16.06 -19.81 -18.68
N GLY A 98 16.36 -20.54 -19.75
CA GLY A 98 16.20 -22.01 -19.81
C GLY A 98 17.20 -22.80 -18.96
N LEU A 99 18.34 -22.21 -18.60
CA LEU A 99 19.29 -22.82 -17.65
C LEU A 99 18.85 -22.67 -16.19
N SER A 100 17.90 -21.77 -15.91
CA SER A 100 17.42 -21.45 -14.57
C SER A 100 16.09 -22.16 -14.22
N SER A 101 15.55 -22.94 -15.15
CA SER A 101 14.32 -23.74 -15.04
C SER A 101 14.64 -25.22 -14.81
#